data_AF-A0A2V7YGL3-F1
#
_entry.id   AF-A0A2V7YGL3-F1
#
_cell.length_a   1.000
_cell.length_b   1.000
_cell.length_c   1.000
_cell.angle_alpha   90.00
_cell.angle_beta   90.00
_cell.angle_gamma   90.00
#
_symmetry.space_group_name_H-M   'P 1'
#
loop_
_entity.id
_entity.type
_entity.pdbx_description
1 polymer ?
#
loop_
_entity_poly.entity_id
_entity_poly.type
_entity_poly.pdbx_seq_one_letter_code
_entity_poly.pdbx_strand_id
1 'polypeptide(L)' 'TVASDQNGIFYPLVKRGMYVAQGAKIGYVTDYTGRMLLEARAPVAGIVLYVCAVPSMTKGATIANIGVVAKQ' A
#
# COMPACT_ATOMS: atom_id res chain seq x y z
N THR A 1 -4.61 -7.14 4.85
CA THR A 1 -4.01 -5.81 5.11
C THR A 1 -2.59 -5.79 4.60
N VAL A 2 -2.13 -4.67 4.04
CA VAL A 2 -0.73 -4.45 3.65
C VAL A 2 -0.11 -3.51 4.67
N ALA A 3 0.97 -3.94 5.31
CA ALA A 3 1.72 -3.14 6.28
C ALA A 3 3.15 -2.89 5.79
N SER A 4 3.79 -1.84 6.30
CA SER A 4 5.20 -1.58 6.02
C SER A 4 6.08 -2.39 6.96
N ASP A 5 7.12 -3.05 6.44
CA ASP A 5 8.21 -3.63 7.23
C ASP A 5 9.41 -2.67 7.38
N GLN A 6 9.33 -1.49 6.73
CA GLN A 6 10.36 -0.45 6.71
C GLN A 6 9.86 0.87 7.31
N ASN A 7 10.80 1.64 7.88
CA ASN A 7 10.61 3.06 8.11
C ASN A 7 10.97 3.84 6.84
N GLY A 8 10.35 4.98 6.58
CA GLY A 8 10.76 5.84 5.47
C GLY A 8 9.66 6.77 4.96
N ILE A 9 9.72 7.05 3.67
CA ILE A 9 8.76 7.90 2.95
C ILE A 9 7.91 7.02 2.05
N PHE A 10 6.59 7.01 2.28
CA PHE A 10 5.64 6.26 1.47
C PHE A 10 5.08 7.09 0.30
N TYR A 11 5.03 6.45 -0.87
CA TYR A 11 4.49 7.00 -2.09
C TYR A 11 3.34 6.11 -2.59
N PRO A 12 2.07 6.53 -2.44
CA PRO A 12 0.94 5.78 -2.94
C PRO A 12 0.83 5.88 -4.46
N LEU A 13 0.53 4.75 -5.12
CA LEU A 13 0.20 4.69 -6.55
C LEU A 13 -1.31 4.47 -6.80
N VAL A 14 -2.08 4.30 -5.73
CA VAL A 14 -3.53 4.10 -5.76
C VAL A 14 -4.22 5.05 -4.81
N LYS A 15 -5.53 5.19 -4.98
CA LYS A 15 -6.42 5.96 -4.11
C LYS A 15 -7.50 5.06 -3.53
N ARG A 16 -8.05 5.46 -2.39
CA ARG A 16 -9.23 4.81 -1.81
C ARG A 16 -10.36 4.75 -2.85
N GLY A 17 -11.04 3.61 -2.94
CA GLY A 17 -12.12 3.34 -3.89
C GLY A 17 -11.64 2.75 -5.23
N MET A 18 -10.34 2.74 -5.52
CA MET A 18 -9.84 2.11 -6.74
C MET A 18 -9.87 0.58 -6.65
N TYR A 19 -10.13 -0.06 -7.79
CA TYR A 19 -9.94 -1.50 -7.95
C TYR A 19 -8.47 -1.82 -8.26
N VAL A 20 -7.98 -2.92 -7.70
CA VAL A 20 -6.63 -3.45 -7.94
C VAL A 20 -6.68 -4.94 -8.22
N ALA A 21 -5.79 -5.41 -9.08
CA ALA A 21 -5.56 -6.84 -9.27
C ALA A 21 -4.65 -7.42 -8.17
N GLN A 22 -4.69 -8.73 -7.97
CA GLN A 22 -3.72 -9.40 -7.12
C GLN A 22 -2.31 -9.20 -7.67
N GLY A 23 -1.35 -8.91 -6.80
CA GLY A 23 0.04 -8.62 -7.16
C GLY A 23 0.28 -7.20 -7.69
N ALA A 24 -0.76 -6.39 -7.90
CA ALA A 24 -0.59 -5.03 -8.41
C ALA A 24 0.26 -4.18 -7.44
N LYS A 25 1.19 -3.39 -7.98
CA LYS A 25 1.96 -2.42 -7.20
C LYS A 25 1.06 -1.28 -6.76
N ILE A 26 0.89 -1.10 -5.46
CA ILE A 26 -0.02 -0.10 -4.87
C ILE A 26 0.72 1.08 -4.26
N GLY A 27 2.03 0.97 -4.10
CA GLY A 27 2.90 2.03 -3.59
C GLY A 27 4.30 1.50 -3.31
N TYR A 28 5.15 2.35 -2.76
CA TYR A 28 6.50 1.97 -2.35
C TYR A 28 7.00 2.89 -1.22
N VAL A 29 8.00 2.42 -0.49
CA VAL A 29 8.68 3.17 0.56
C VAL A 29 10.13 3.40 0.17
N THR A 30 10.63 4.62 0.35
CA THR A 30 12.05 4.95 0.18
C THR A 30 12.69 5.35 1.51
N ASP A 31 14.03 5.33 1.55
CA ASP A 31 14.77 6.08 2.55
C ASP A 31 14.74 7.60 2.25
N TYR A 32 15.40 8.39 3.10
CA TYR A 32 15.49 9.85 2.96
C TYR A 32 16.37 10.31 1.79
N THR A 33 17.11 9.41 1.16
CA THR A 33 17.94 9.68 -0.04
C THR A 33 17.25 9.24 -1.34
N GLY A 34 16.05 8.67 -1.25
CA GLY A 34 15.26 8.21 -2.39
C GLY A 34 15.53 6.76 -2.82
N ARG A 35 16.36 5.99 -2.09
CA ARG A 35 16.55 4.57 -2.37
C ARG A 35 15.31 3.80 -1.96
N MET A 36 14.76 2.98 -2.87
CA MET A 36 13.59 2.15 -2.59
C MET A 36 13.93 1.04 -1.58
N LEU A 37 13.15 0.96 -0.50
CA LEU A 37 13.30 -0.02 0.58
C LEU A 37 12.23 -1.12 0.50
N LEU A 38 11.01 -0.76 0.11
CA LEU A 38 9.86 -1.68 0.04
C LEU A 38 9.01 -1.36 -1.19
N GLU A 39 8.62 -2.41 -1.91
CA GLU A 39 7.55 -2.34 -2.90
C GLU A 39 6.27 -2.95 -2.31
N ALA A 40 5.23 -2.13 -2.13
CA ALA A 40 3.96 -2.59 -1.60
C ALA A 40 3.08 -3.15 -2.73
N ARG A 41 2.63 -4.39 -2.59
CA ARG A 41 1.75 -5.07 -3.55
C ARG A 41 0.43 -5.50 -2.93
N ALA A 42 -0.63 -5.47 -3.73
CA ALA A 42 -1.94 -5.96 -3.34
C ALA A 42 -1.92 -7.49 -3.18
N PRO A 43 -2.26 -8.05 -2.00
CA PRO A 43 -2.20 -9.49 -1.77
C PRO A 43 -3.35 -10.25 -2.45
N VAL A 44 -4.42 -9.54 -2.80
CA VAL A 44 -5.65 -10.06 -3.44
C VAL A 44 -6.19 -9.02 -4.41
N ALA A 45 -7.02 -9.45 -5.35
CA ALA A 45 -7.82 -8.53 -6.16
C ALA A 45 -8.98 -7.97 -5.34
N GLY A 46 -9.30 -6.68 -5.52
CA GLY A 46 -10.34 -6.04 -4.72
C GLY A 46 -10.34 -4.52 -4.81
N ILE A 47 -10.98 -3.88 -3.82
CA ILE A 47 -11.10 -2.42 -3.72
C ILE A 47 -10.19 -1.91 -2.61
N VAL A 48 -9.48 -0.81 -2.85
CA VAL A 48 -8.69 -0.11 -1.84
C VAL A 48 -9.65 0.58 -0.85
N LEU A 49 -9.79 0.04 0.36
CA LEU A 49 -10.64 0.61 1.42
C LEU A 49 -9.91 1.70 2.21
N TYR A 50 -8.59 1.56 2.33
CA TYR A 50 -7.71 2.50 3.00
C TYR A 50 -6.36 2.53 2.28
N VAL A 51 -5.75 3.69 2.21
CA VAL A 51 -4.34 3.89 1.84
C VAL A 51 -3.78 5.01 2.70
N CYS A 52 -2.57 4.83 3.23
CA CYS A 52 -1.91 5.87 4.02
C CYS A 52 -1.72 7.12 3.15
N ALA A 53 -2.24 8.26 3.61
CA ALA A 53 -2.20 9.52 2.88
C ALA A 53 -0.97 10.38 3.22
N VAL A 54 -0.32 10.11 4.35
CA VAL A 54 0.85 10.88 4.80
C VAL A 54 2.14 10.19 4.36
N PRO A 55 3.19 10.97 4.04
CA PRO A 55 4.45 10.42 3.59
C PRO A 55 5.21 9.67 4.69
N SER A 56 5.08 10.07 5.96
CA SER A 56 5.82 9.43 7.05
C SER A 56 5.34 7.99 7.27
N MET A 57 6.24 7.03 7.03
CA MET A 57 5.98 5.61 7.20
C MET A 57 6.84 5.01 8.32
N THR A 58 6.19 4.25 9.19
CA THR A 58 6.85 3.51 10.29
C THR A 58 6.67 2.02 10.06
N LYS A 59 7.66 1.22 10.45
CA LYS A 59 7.58 -0.23 10.47
C LYS A 59 6.38 -0.67 11.32
N GLY A 60 5.59 -1.58 10.76
CA GLY A 60 4.33 -2.07 11.32
C GLY A 60 3.11 -1.21 10.98
N ALA A 61 3.28 0.01 10.45
CA ALA A 61 2.15 0.86 10.07
C ALA A 61 1.43 0.31 8.83
N THR A 62 0.12 0.56 8.76
CA THR A 62 -0.72 0.12 7.64
C THR A 62 -0.44 0.96 6.39
N ILE A 63 -0.07 0.31 5.30
CA ILE A 63 0.06 0.92 3.98
C ILE A 63 -1.31 1.03 3.32
N ALA A 64 -2.03 -0.09 3.26
CA ALA A 64 -3.34 -0.16 2.62
C ALA A 64 -4.19 -1.32 3.14
N ASN A 65 -5.52 -1.17 3.07
CA ASN A 65 -6.47 -2.26 3.22
C ASN A 65 -7.16 -2.51 1.89
N ILE A 66 -7.13 -3.77 1.44
CA ILE A 66 -7.82 -4.21 0.24
C ILE A 66 -9.01 -5.06 0.66
N GLY A 67 -10.21 -4.66 0.26
CA GLY A 67 -11.44 -5.40 0.47
C GLY A 67 -11.71 -6.34 -0.70
N VAL A 68 -12.01 -7.61 -0.41
CA VAL A 68 -12.47 -8.57 -1.41
C VAL A 68 -13.95 -8.35 -1.66
N VAL A 69 -14.35 -8.27 -2.92
CA VAL A 69 -15.76 -8.12 -3.31
C VAL A 69 -16.46 -9.47 -3.10
N ALA A 70 -17.47 -9.50 -2.24
CA ALA A 70 -18.27 -10.70 -2.02
C ALA A 70 -19.06 -11.06 -3.30
N LYS A 71 -19.13 -12.34 -3.64
CA LYS A 71 -20.08 -12.81 -4.65
C LYS A 71 -21.47 -12.83 -4.03
N GLN A 72 -22.43 -12.27 -4.75
CA GLN A 72 -23.86 -12.36 -4.44
C GLN A 72 -24.40 -13.73 -4.80
#